data_AF-C7N820-F1
#
_entry.id   AF-C7N820-F1
#
_cell.length_a   1.000
_cell.length_b   1.000
_cell.length_c   1.000
_cell.angle_alpha   90.00
_cell.angle_beta   90.00
_cell.angle_gamma   90.00
#
_symmetry.space_group_name_H-M   'P 1'
#
loop_
_entity.id
_entity.type
_entity.pdbx_description
1 polymer ?
#
loop_
_entity_poly.entity_id
_entity_poly.type
_entity_poly.pdbx_seq_one_letter_code
_entity_poly.pdbx_strand_id
1 'polypeptide(L)'
;MAITICIGCYASYNAGYLVDEWVDLPMPDAELDAALGRIRAHAQRLTGDLCEELYVSDYDGMPLGVSYGTGVFGECTPIRYLNVLARLIERYPREAEVVAAALGCGCDEPTDIVELMNWILQADDIPYYAYDAPGWCTDPDERFGYTCAQGSEWYEALVKAGVEDHFDMKSYGAGCAHYVHLGEDGYIDACQDMPRGDLYSIGEIAEMLDTEQAARCA
;
A
#
# COMPACT_ATOMS: atom_id res chain seq x y z
N MET A 1 2.78 -10.29 -2.71
CA MET A 1 2.19 -9.54 -3.86
C MET A 1 3.35 -9.09 -4.73
N ALA A 2 3.30 -9.32 -6.05
CA ALA A 2 4.31 -8.83 -6.97
C ALA A 2 3.91 -7.42 -7.45
N ILE A 3 4.89 -6.55 -7.69
CA ILE A 3 4.67 -5.24 -8.32
C ILE A 3 5.09 -5.37 -9.79
N THR A 4 4.16 -5.22 -10.71
CA THR A 4 4.43 -5.34 -12.14
C THR A 4 4.29 -3.97 -12.80
N ILE A 5 5.33 -3.51 -13.48
CA ILE A 5 5.38 -2.17 -14.07
C ILE A 5 5.86 -2.22 -15.52
N CYS A 6 5.38 -1.27 -16.31
CA CYS A 6 5.88 -1.02 -17.66
C CYS A 6 6.91 0.11 -17.59
N ILE A 7 8.10 -0.12 -18.13
CA ILE A 7 9.20 0.86 -18.11
C ILE A 7 9.43 1.38 -19.51
N GLY A 8 9.33 2.69 -19.67
CA GLY A 8 9.60 3.41 -20.91
C GLY A 8 10.91 4.21 -20.87
N CYS A 9 11.29 4.74 -22.03
CA CYS A 9 12.42 5.65 -22.20
C CYS A 9 11.99 6.98 -22.82
N TYR A 10 12.36 8.11 -22.21
CA TYR A 10 11.98 9.42 -22.72
C TYR A 10 12.57 9.74 -24.09
N ALA A 11 13.79 9.29 -24.39
CA ALA A 11 14.42 9.52 -25.69
C ALA A 11 13.60 8.92 -26.85
N SER A 12 13.11 7.68 -26.68
CA SER A 12 12.22 7.05 -27.67
C SER A 12 10.87 7.73 -27.73
N TYR A 13 10.26 8.04 -26.58
CA TYR A 13 8.97 8.72 -26.52
C TYR A 13 8.99 10.06 -27.27
N ASN A 14 10.00 10.89 -27.00
CA ASN A 14 10.19 12.19 -27.66
C ASN A 14 10.44 12.07 -29.16
N ALA A 15 11.02 10.96 -29.62
CA ALA A 15 11.24 10.65 -31.02
C ALA A 15 10.02 10.02 -31.71
N GLY A 16 8.90 9.81 -30.99
CA GLY A 16 7.67 9.22 -31.53
C GLY A 16 7.67 7.69 -31.57
N TYR A 17 8.55 7.04 -30.80
CA TYR A 17 8.61 5.58 -30.65
C TYR A 17 8.20 5.16 -29.24
N LEU A 18 7.39 4.10 -29.14
CA LEU A 18 7.05 3.48 -27.87
C LEU A 18 7.98 2.27 -27.67
N VAL A 19 8.86 2.36 -26.67
CA VAL A 19 9.90 1.37 -26.37
C VAL A 19 9.79 1.05 -24.90
N ASP A 20 8.90 0.10 -24.64
CA ASP A 20 8.44 -0.20 -23.30
C ASP A 20 8.61 -1.70 -23.03
N GLU A 21 8.97 -2.05 -21.79
CA GLU A 21 9.10 -3.44 -21.35
C GLU A 21 8.41 -3.58 -19.99
N TRP A 22 7.53 -4.59 -19.89
CA TRP A 22 6.93 -4.99 -18.62
C TRP A 22 7.94 -5.80 -17.79
N VAL A 23 8.06 -5.49 -16.51
CA VAL A 23 8.91 -6.20 -15.55
C VAL A 23 8.15 -6.50 -14.27
N ASP A 24 8.43 -7.67 -13.70
CA ASP A 24 7.92 -8.08 -12.40
C ASP A 24 8.97 -7.80 -11.32
N LEU A 25 8.53 -7.17 -10.23
CA LEU A 25 9.32 -6.88 -9.04
C LEU A 25 8.77 -7.68 -7.84
N PRO A 26 9.62 -8.10 -6.89
CA PRO A 26 11.05 -7.81 -6.85
C PRO A 26 11.87 -8.71 -7.78
N MET A 27 13.05 -8.22 -8.18
CA MET A 27 14.06 -9.02 -8.88
C MET A 27 15.48 -8.68 -8.40
N PRO A 28 16.47 -9.57 -8.60
CA PRO A 28 17.86 -9.30 -8.26
C PRO A 28 18.39 -8.05 -8.98
N ASP A 29 19.26 -7.28 -8.31
CA ASP A 29 19.79 -6.03 -8.87
C ASP A 29 20.49 -6.22 -10.22
N ALA A 30 21.23 -7.32 -10.39
CA ALA A 30 21.88 -7.64 -11.67
C ALA A 30 20.87 -7.90 -12.81
N GLU A 31 19.72 -8.49 -12.49
CA GLU A 31 18.65 -8.72 -13.46
C GLU A 31 17.92 -7.41 -13.78
N LEU A 32 17.68 -6.57 -12.77
CA LEU A 32 17.12 -5.23 -12.96
C LEU A 32 18.04 -4.37 -13.83
N ASP A 33 19.34 -4.34 -13.54
CA ASP A 33 20.33 -3.61 -14.33
C ASP A 33 20.36 -4.10 -15.79
N ALA A 34 20.27 -5.42 -15.99
CA ALA A 34 20.18 -6.00 -17.32
C ALA A 34 18.90 -5.57 -18.05
N ALA A 35 17.75 -5.54 -17.36
CA ALA A 35 16.48 -5.10 -17.93
C ALA A 35 16.51 -3.61 -18.34
N LEU A 36 16.93 -2.73 -17.42
CA LEU A 36 17.09 -1.30 -17.70
C LEU A 36 18.08 -1.05 -18.85
N GLY A 37 19.17 -1.82 -18.91
CA GLY A 37 20.16 -1.77 -19.99
C GLY A 37 19.58 -2.19 -21.34
N ARG A 38 18.74 -3.24 -21.38
CA ARG A 38 18.06 -3.67 -22.62
C ARG A 38 17.13 -2.59 -23.17
N ILE A 39 16.33 -1.96 -22.32
CA ILE A 39 15.39 -0.89 -22.70
C ILE A 39 16.17 0.29 -23.29
N ARG A 40 17.23 0.75 -22.59
CA ARG A 40 18.10 1.85 -23.06
C ARG A 40 18.75 1.54 -24.40
N ALA A 41 19.30 0.33 -24.55
CA ALA A 41 19.94 -0.10 -25.79
C ALA A 41 18.93 -0.22 -26.95
N HIS A 42 17.69 -0.63 -26.67
CA HIS A 42 16.62 -0.67 -27.67
C HIS A 42 16.26 0.75 -28.12
N ALA A 43 16.01 1.67 -27.17
CA ALA A 43 15.71 3.06 -27.48
C ALA A 43 16.83 3.70 -28.33
N GLN A 44 18.10 3.52 -27.93
CA GLN A 44 19.23 4.07 -28.68
C GLN A 44 19.35 3.52 -30.10
N ARG A 45 19.07 2.23 -30.33
CA ARG A 45 19.07 1.67 -31.69
C ARG A 45 17.99 2.26 -32.59
N LEU A 46 16.85 2.67 -32.01
CA LEU A 46 15.72 3.22 -32.73
C LEU A 46 15.88 4.71 -33.01
N THR A 47 16.35 5.49 -32.03
CA THR A 47 16.43 6.95 -32.13
C THR A 47 17.79 7.45 -32.58
N GLY A 48 18.86 6.67 -32.34
CA GLY A 48 20.26 7.12 -32.46
C GLY A 48 20.78 7.86 -31.22
N ASP A 49 19.89 8.25 -30.29
CA ASP A 49 20.22 9.02 -29.10
C ASP A 49 20.34 8.14 -27.85
N LEU A 50 21.19 8.53 -26.91
CA LEU A 50 21.29 7.84 -25.63
C LEU A 50 20.01 8.06 -24.82
N CYS A 51 19.46 6.96 -24.30
CA CYS A 51 18.41 7.02 -23.30
C CYS A 51 19.02 7.34 -21.93
N GLU A 52 18.95 8.59 -21.49
CA GLU A 52 19.46 9.01 -20.18
C GLU A 52 18.46 8.73 -19.05
N GLU A 53 17.17 8.91 -19.33
CA GLU A 53 16.10 8.82 -18.35
C GLU A 53 15.07 7.76 -18.75
N LEU A 54 14.81 6.86 -17.80
CA LEU A 54 13.74 5.87 -17.85
C LEU A 54 12.62 6.32 -16.92
N TYR A 55 11.40 5.93 -17.22
CA TYR A 55 10.21 6.27 -16.45
C TYR A 55 9.26 5.08 -16.36
N VAL A 56 8.34 5.11 -15.41
CA VAL A 56 7.26 4.13 -15.32
C VAL A 56 6.13 4.56 -16.24
N SER A 57 5.94 3.88 -17.36
CA SER A 57 4.87 4.21 -18.31
C SER A 57 3.51 3.70 -17.87
N ASP A 58 3.47 2.60 -17.12
CA ASP A 58 2.23 2.01 -16.60
C ASP A 58 2.48 1.08 -15.40
N TYR A 59 1.43 0.79 -14.65
CA TYR A 59 1.41 -0.17 -13.53
C TYR A 59 0.35 -1.24 -13.81
N ASP A 60 0.67 -2.53 -13.63
CA ASP A 60 -0.32 -3.61 -13.70
C ASP A 60 -1.05 -3.72 -12.36
N GLY A 61 -2.05 -2.86 -12.21
CA GLY A 61 -2.69 -2.61 -10.94
C GLY A 61 -1.84 -1.74 -10.02
N MET A 62 -2.51 -0.95 -9.17
CA MET A 62 -1.80 -0.08 -8.24
C MET A 62 -1.35 -0.84 -7.00
N PRO A 63 -0.06 -0.75 -6.61
CA PRO A 63 0.43 -1.42 -5.40
C PRO A 63 -0.32 -0.92 -4.16
N LEU A 64 -0.73 -1.86 -3.30
CA LEU A 64 -1.43 -1.59 -2.03
C LEU A 64 -2.70 -0.73 -2.16
N GLY A 65 -3.28 -0.63 -3.36
CA GLY A 65 -4.47 0.19 -3.61
C GLY A 65 -4.22 1.70 -3.65
N VAL A 66 -2.97 2.16 -3.60
CA VAL A 66 -2.64 3.59 -3.61
C VAL A 66 -2.80 4.16 -5.01
N SER A 67 -3.54 5.26 -5.14
CA SER A 67 -3.86 5.82 -6.46
C SER A 67 -2.64 6.39 -7.18
N TYR A 68 -2.67 6.37 -8.51
CA TYR A 68 -1.67 7.04 -9.32
C TYR A 68 -1.73 8.56 -9.11
N GLY A 69 -0.57 9.21 -8.96
CA GLY A 69 -0.46 10.66 -8.85
C GLY A 69 -0.61 11.23 -7.43
N THR A 70 -0.64 10.39 -6.39
CA THR A 70 -0.74 10.81 -4.98
C THR A 70 0.62 11.19 -4.36
N GLY A 71 1.70 11.13 -5.13
CA GLY A 71 3.09 11.38 -4.69
C GLY A 71 3.88 10.09 -4.46
N VAL A 72 3.21 8.99 -4.13
CA VAL A 72 3.80 7.66 -3.96
C VAL A 72 4.12 7.02 -5.32
N PHE A 73 3.10 6.87 -6.16
CA PHE A 73 3.20 6.21 -7.46
C PHE A 73 2.91 7.17 -8.61
N GLY A 74 3.80 7.16 -9.59
CA GLY A 74 3.72 8.00 -10.77
C GLY A 74 4.79 7.62 -11.79
N GLU A 75 4.82 8.39 -12.87
CA GLU A 75 5.79 8.27 -13.96
C GLU A 75 7.24 8.42 -13.47
N CYS A 76 7.45 9.34 -12.53
CA CYS A 76 8.76 9.68 -11.98
C CYS A 76 9.16 8.83 -10.78
N THR A 77 8.37 7.83 -10.39
CA THR A 77 8.71 6.99 -9.24
C THR A 77 10.02 6.23 -9.53
N PRO A 78 11.03 6.29 -8.65
CA PRO A 78 12.29 5.60 -8.89
C PRO A 78 12.10 4.09 -8.98
N ILE A 79 12.40 3.49 -10.14
CA ILE A 79 12.23 2.06 -10.41
C ILE A 79 12.97 1.19 -9.37
N ARG A 80 14.14 1.63 -8.91
CA ARG A 80 14.87 0.92 -7.85
C ARG A 80 14.14 0.95 -6.51
N TYR A 81 13.41 2.01 -6.21
CA TYR A 81 12.63 2.11 -4.96
C TYR A 81 11.40 1.20 -5.07
N LEU A 82 10.78 1.07 -6.24
CA LEU A 82 9.75 0.07 -6.49
C LEU A 82 10.27 -1.36 -6.28
N ASN A 83 11.51 -1.65 -6.69
CA ASN A 83 12.13 -2.96 -6.43
C ASN A 83 12.31 -3.21 -4.93
N VAL A 84 12.76 -2.21 -4.17
CA VAL A 84 12.87 -2.28 -2.70
C VAL A 84 11.49 -2.46 -2.06
N LEU A 85 10.47 -1.73 -2.50
CA LEU A 85 9.11 -1.85 -1.97
C LEU A 85 8.57 -3.25 -2.20
N ALA A 86 8.77 -3.81 -3.40
CA ALA A 86 8.31 -5.15 -3.72
C ALA A 86 8.99 -6.21 -2.85
N ARG A 87 10.31 -6.06 -2.56
CA ARG A 87 11.03 -6.90 -1.60
C ARG A 87 10.47 -6.74 -0.18
N LEU A 88 10.14 -5.51 0.22
CA LEU A 88 9.59 -5.22 1.53
C LEU A 88 8.20 -5.87 1.71
N ILE A 89 7.32 -5.77 0.71
CA ILE A 89 6.00 -6.41 0.70
C ILE A 89 6.12 -7.94 0.71
N GLU A 90 7.05 -8.52 -0.05
CA GLU A 90 7.30 -9.97 -0.01
C GLU A 90 7.77 -10.42 1.38
N ARG A 91 8.57 -9.59 2.05
CA ARG A 91 9.16 -9.90 3.37
C ARG A 91 8.17 -9.71 4.53
N TYR A 92 7.32 -8.70 4.44
CA TYR A 92 6.37 -8.26 5.47
C TYR A 92 4.94 -8.20 4.90
N PRO A 93 4.37 -9.33 4.44
CA PRO A 93 3.08 -9.33 3.76
C PRO A 93 1.93 -8.92 4.67
N ARG A 94 1.98 -9.31 5.96
CA ARG A 94 0.93 -8.95 6.94
C ARG A 94 0.94 -7.46 7.21
N GLU A 95 2.11 -6.89 7.40
CA GLU A 95 2.31 -5.48 7.66
C GLU A 95 1.89 -4.63 6.45
N ALA A 96 2.20 -5.09 5.23
CA ALA A 96 1.73 -4.48 3.99
C ALA A 96 0.20 -4.55 3.84
N GLU A 97 -0.43 -5.64 4.25
CA GLU A 97 -1.90 -5.77 4.28
C GLU A 97 -2.54 -4.79 5.27
N VAL A 98 -1.95 -4.59 6.45
CA VAL A 98 -2.42 -3.58 7.42
C VAL A 98 -2.33 -2.18 6.83
N VAL A 99 -1.22 -1.83 6.18
CA VAL A 99 -1.06 -0.53 5.48
C VAL A 99 -2.10 -0.36 4.37
N ALA A 100 -2.32 -1.38 3.54
CA ALA A 100 -3.32 -1.32 2.47
C ALA A 100 -4.75 -1.14 3.03
N ALA A 101 -5.10 -1.86 4.09
CA ALA A 101 -6.39 -1.74 4.75
C ALA A 101 -6.59 -0.36 5.39
N ALA A 102 -5.54 0.17 6.01
CA ALA A 102 -5.51 1.50 6.58
C ALA A 102 -5.77 2.59 5.51
N LEU A 103 -5.04 2.53 4.39
CA LEU A 103 -5.24 3.44 3.25
C LEU A 103 -6.65 3.30 2.66
N GLY A 104 -7.18 2.07 2.61
CA GLY A 104 -8.56 1.79 2.20
C GLY A 104 -9.64 2.41 3.10
N CYS A 105 -9.29 2.83 4.33
CA CYS A 105 -10.19 3.59 5.19
C CYS A 105 -10.25 5.09 4.82
N GLY A 106 -9.29 5.58 4.03
CA GLY A 106 -9.21 6.99 3.63
C GLY A 106 -8.55 7.90 4.66
N CYS A 107 -7.51 7.41 5.37
CA CYS A 107 -6.63 8.27 6.15
C CYS A 107 -5.76 9.16 5.23
N ASP A 108 -4.99 10.06 5.84
CA ASP A 108 -3.95 10.79 5.12
C ASP A 108 -3.01 9.78 4.43
N GLU A 109 -2.70 10.03 3.16
CA GLU A 109 -1.82 9.14 2.39
C GLU A 109 -0.33 9.50 2.59
N PRO A 110 0.59 8.53 2.50
CA PRO A 110 2.02 8.79 2.36
C PRO A 110 2.32 9.77 1.24
N THR A 111 3.24 10.70 1.48
CA THR A 111 3.61 11.72 0.50
C THR A 111 4.60 11.21 -0.56
N ASP A 112 5.33 10.14 -0.24
CA ASP A 112 6.22 9.44 -1.16
C ASP A 112 6.35 7.94 -0.85
N ILE A 113 7.08 7.23 -1.72
CA ILE A 113 7.28 5.78 -1.60
C ILE A 113 8.14 5.38 -0.39
N VAL A 114 9.01 6.26 0.11
CA VAL A 114 9.86 5.97 1.28
C VAL A 114 9.02 6.09 2.56
N GLU A 115 8.13 7.07 2.63
CA GLU A 115 7.15 7.17 3.72
C GLU A 115 6.22 5.94 3.77
N LEU A 116 5.75 5.47 2.61
CA LEU A 116 4.97 4.23 2.52
C LEU A 116 5.76 3.02 3.06
N MET A 117 7.03 2.88 2.70
CA MET A 117 7.86 1.79 3.23
C MET A 117 8.08 1.89 4.75
N ASN A 118 8.23 3.11 5.27
CA ASN A 118 8.33 3.35 6.70
C ASN A 118 7.06 2.92 7.44
N TRP A 119 5.89 3.14 6.86
CA TRP A 119 4.63 2.67 7.43
C TRP A 119 4.55 1.14 7.47
N ILE A 120 5.02 0.45 6.43
CA ILE A 120 5.09 -1.03 6.44
C ILE A 120 5.99 -1.52 7.58
N LEU A 121 7.15 -0.88 7.79
CA LEU A 121 8.07 -1.26 8.88
C LEU A 121 7.54 -0.92 10.27
N GLN A 122 6.56 -0.03 10.38
CA GLN A 122 5.93 0.42 11.62
C GLN A 122 4.45 0.06 11.65
N ALA A 123 4.03 -1.01 10.97
CA ALA A 123 2.60 -1.30 10.79
C ALA A 123 1.86 -1.56 12.11
N ASP A 124 2.55 -2.01 13.15
CA ASP A 124 1.98 -2.19 14.49
C ASP A 124 1.62 -0.86 15.18
N ASP A 125 2.18 0.27 14.73
CA ASP A 125 1.89 1.61 15.22
C ASP A 125 0.74 2.28 14.44
N ILE A 126 0.21 1.63 13.40
CA ILE A 126 -0.95 2.15 12.64
C ILE A 126 -2.21 1.93 13.49
N PRO A 127 -3.01 2.98 13.78
CA PRO A 127 -4.22 2.88 14.58
C PRO A 127 -5.41 2.28 13.80
N TYR A 128 -5.17 1.18 13.09
CA TYR A 128 -6.15 0.41 12.33
C TYR A 128 -6.69 -0.77 13.15
N TYR A 129 -8.01 -0.94 13.11
CA TYR A 129 -8.70 -1.99 13.85
C TYR A 129 -9.73 -2.68 12.95
N ALA A 130 -9.74 -4.01 12.97
CA ALA A 130 -10.80 -4.79 12.31
C ALA A 130 -12.12 -4.63 13.07
N TYR A 131 -13.23 -4.69 12.35
CA TYR A 131 -14.56 -4.67 12.99
C TYR A 131 -14.83 -5.93 13.81
N ASP A 132 -15.48 -5.77 14.97
CA ASP A 132 -16.07 -6.85 15.75
C ASP A 132 -17.59 -6.91 15.48
N ALA A 133 -17.92 -7.48 14.31
CA ALA A 133 -19.28 -7.51 13.77
C ALA A 133 -19.64 -8.90 13.21
N PRO A 134 -20.94 -9.26 13.16
CA PRO A 134 -21.38 -10.49 12.52
C PRO A 134 -20.96 -10.55 11.04
N GLY A 135 -20.45 -11.70 10.58
CA GLY A 135 -19.90 -11.84 9.22
C GLY A 135 -20.91 -11.73 8.06
N TRP A 136 -22.21 -11.60 8.34
CA TRP A 136 -23.23 -11.29 7.34
C TRP A 136 -23.44 -9.78 7.15
N CYS A 137 -22.92 -8.95 8.07
CA CYS A 137 -23.02 -7.50 8.02
C CYS A 137 -21.91 -6.94 7.12
N THR A 138 -22.30 -6.19 6.10
CA THR A 138 -21.37 -5.68 5.07
C THR A 138 -21.28 -4.15 5.02
N ASP A 139 -22.18 -3.45 5.73
CA ASP A 139 -22.21 -1.99 5.74
C ASP A 139 -21.23 -1.45 6.80
N PRO A 140 -20.26 -0.58 6.45
CA PRO A 140 -19.25 -0.10 7.38
C PRO A 140 -19.82 0.58 8.63
N ASP A 141 -20.86 1.41 8.48
CA ASP A 141 -21.51 2.07 9.62
C ASP A 141 -22.14 1.03 10.55
N GLU A 142 -22.81 0.01 10.00
CA GLU A 142 -23.42 -1.06 10.79
C GLU A 142 -22.36 -1.95 11.48
N ARG A 143 -21.29 -2.34 10.78
CA ARG A 143 -20.16 -3.11 11.35
C ARG A 143 -19.50 -2.33 12.49
N PHE A 144 -19.32 -1.02 12.31
CA PHE A 144 -18.80 -0.15 13.37
C PHE A 144 -19.78 -0.04 14.54
N GLY A 145 -21.08 0.04 14.27
CA GLY A 145 -22.14 0.03 15.28
C GLY A 145 -22.09 -1.21 16.17
N TYR A 146 -21.95 -2.40 15.57
CA TYR A 146 -21.72 -3.63 16.34
C TYR A 146 -20.43 -3.53 17.16
N THR A 147 -19.33 -3.09 16.56
CA THR A 147 -18.03 -2.93 17.23
C THR A 147 -18.14 -2.04 18.47
N CYS A 148 -18.81 -0.90 18.36
CA CYS A 148 -19.05 0.02 19.49
C CYS A 148 -20.00 -0.55 20.55
N ALA A 149 -20.94 -1.41 20.15
CA ALA A 149 -21.92 -2.02 21.04
C ALA A 149 -21.33 -3.19 21.85
N GLN A 150 -20.28 -3.85 21.36
CA GLN A 150 -19.67 -5.00 22.03
C GLN A 150 -19.25 -4.66 23.47
N GLY A 151 -19.61 -5.55 24.40
CA GLY A 151 -19.30 -5.39 25.83
C GLY A 151 -20.09 -4.28 26.55
N SER A 152 -21.05 -3.62 25.89
CA SER A 152 -21.92 -2.65 26.54
C SER A 152 -23.12 -3.32 27.22
N GLU A 153 -23.49 -2.85 28.41
CA GLU A 153 -24.60 -3.42 29.20
C GLU A 153 -25.95 -3.35 28.46
N TRP A 154 -26.16 -2.29 27.66
CA TRP A 154 -27.41 -2.10 26.92
C TRP A 154 -27.53 -3.10 25.77
N TYR A 155 -26.42 -3.38 25.06
CA TYR A 155 -26.43 -4.33 23.96
C TYR A 155 -26.62 -5.76 24.49
N GLU A 156 -25.94 -6.13 25.57
CA GLU A 156 -26.16 -7.41 26.25
C GLU A 156 -27.62 -7.59 26.68
N ALA A 157 -28.30 -6.52 27.14
CA ALA A 157 -29.71 -6.57 27.49
C ALA A 157 -30.61 -6.82 26.28
N LEU A 158 -30.31 -6.24 25.11
CA LEU A 158 -31.04 -6.50 23.86
C LEU A 158 -30.88 -7.96 23.42
N VAL A 159 -29.64 -8.46 23.41
CA VAL A 159 -29.32 -9.86 23.06
C VAL A 159 -30.04 -10.83 24.00
N LYS A 160 -30.03 -10.55 25.32
CA LYS A 160 -30.73 -11.38 26.32
C LYS A 160 -32.24 -11.38 26.13
N ALA A 161 -32.80 -10.27 25.65
CA ALA A 161 -34.22 -10.15 25.34
C ALA A 161 -34.59 -10.74 23.97
N GLY A 162 -33.60 -11.08 23.12
CA GLY A 162 -33.81 -11.61 21.77
C GLY A 162 -34.43 -10.59 20.82
N VAL A 163 -34.03 -9.32 20.95
CA VAL A 163 -34.56 -8.19 20.16
C VAL A 163 -33.45 -7.32 19.57
N GLU A 164 -32.19 -7.77 19.64
CA GLU A 164 -31.02 -7.10 19.09
C GLU A 164 -31.14 -6.81 17.59
N ASP A 165 -31.73 -7.73 16.82
CA ASP A 165 -31.99 -7.59 15.39
C ASP A 165 -33.01 -6.48 15.05
N HIS A 166 -33.68 -5.91 16.06
CA HIS A 166 -34.60 -4.78 15.90
C HIS A 166 -33.97 -3.43 16.22
N PHE A 167 -32.72 -3.41 16.68
CA PHE A 167 -31.98 -2.19 16.93
C PHE A 167 -31.26 -1.74 15.65
N ASP A 168 -31.38 -0.45 15.31
CA ASP A 168 -30.73 0.11 14.13
C ASP A 168 -29.24 0.35 14.39
N MET A 169 -28.45 -0.71 14.24
CA MET A 169 -26.99 -0.68 14.44
C MET A 169 -26.29 0.25 13.46
N LYS A 170 -26.84 0.41 12.24
CA LYS A 170 -26.28 1.32 11.24
C LYS A 170 -26.35 2.76 11.73
N SER A 171 -27.54 3.22 12.14
CA SER A 171 -27.71 4.57 12.67
C SER A 171 -26.87 4.81 13.93
N TYR A 172 -26.72 3.79 14.78
CA TYR A 172 -25.87 3.88 15.97
C TYR A 172 -24.38 4.04 15.62
N GLY A 173 -23.86 3.20 14.73
CA GLY A 173 -22.46 3.27 14.29
C GLY A 173 -22.12 4.57 13.58
N ALA A 174 -23.00 5.07 12.71
CA ALA A 174 -22.85 6.40 12.11
C ALA A 174 -22.77 7.52 13.16
N GLY A 175 -23.49 7.37 14.29
CA GLY A 175 -23.41 8.28 15.44
C GLY A 175 -22.14 8.11 16.30
N CYS A 176 -21.44 6.98 16.20
CA CYS A 176 -20.16 6.75 16.88
C CYS A 176 -18.97 7.20 16.04
N ALA A 177 -19.11 7.32 14.71
CA ALA A 177 -18.00 7.44 13.76
C ALA A 177 -17.33 8.84 13.70
N HIS A 178 -17.49 9.70 14.71
CA HIS A 178 -17.06 11.10 14.66
C HIS A 178 -15.54 11.32 14.52
N TYR A 179 -14.74 10.38 15.00
CA TYR A 179 -13.27 10.46 15.03
C TYR A 179 -12.63 9.21 14.45
N VAL A 180 -13.29 8.57 13.49
CA VAL A 180 -12.75 7.40 12.81
C VAL A 180 -12.94 7.51 11.31
N HIS A 181 -12.05 6.88 10.56
CA HIS A 181 -12.21 6.65 9.13
C HIS A 181 -12.68 5.21 8.92
N LEU A 182 -13.90 5.02 8.40
CA LEU A 182 -14.48 3.70 8.17
C LEU A 182 -14.06 3.17 6.81
N GLY A 183 -13.41 2.01 6.78
CA GLY A 183 -13.14 1.23 5.58
C GLY A 183 -14.06 0.03 5.46
N GLU A 184 -13.81 -0.79 4.43
CA GLU A 184 -14.59 -2.00 4.15
C GLU A 184 -14.47 -3.03 5.28
N ASP A 185 -13.24 -3.30 5.74
CA ASP A 185 -12.94 -4.39 6.70
C ASP A 185 -12.53 -3.94 8.10
N GLY A 186 -12.33 -2.64 8.29
CA GLY A 186 -11.97 -2.07 9.58
C GLY A 186 -12.10 -0.56 9.56
N TYR A 187 -11.53 0.07 10.58
CA TYR A 187 -11.53 1.51 10.75
C TYR A 187 -10.20 2.01 11.30
N ILE A 188 -9.91 3.27 11.06
CA ILE A 188 -8.79 4.00 11.68
C ILE A 188 -9.30 4.94 12.75
N ASP A 189 -8.65 4.94 13.92
CA ASP A 189 -8.83 5.99 14.92
C ASP A 189 -8.10 7.27 14.50
N ALA A 190 -8.87 8.28 14.07
CA ALA A 190 -8.36 9.55 13.58
C ALA A 190 -7.84 10.48 14.69
N CYS A 191 -7.96 10.09 15.97
CA CYS A 191 -7.36 10.81 17.09
C CYS A 191 -5.92 10.36 17.40
N GLN A 192 -5.46 9.26 16.82
CA GLN A 192 -4.11 8.74 17.02
C GLN A 192 -3.19 9.14 15.87
N ASP A 193 -1.91 9.35 16.18
CA ASP A 193 -0.91 9.71 15.19
C ASP A 193 -0.60 8.52 14.28
N MET A 194 -0.37 8.80 12.98
CA MET A 194 0.17 7.82 12.04
C MET A 194 1.67 7.59 12.28
N PRO A 195 2.25 6.47 11.81
CA PRO A 195 3.67 6.21 11.94
C PRO A 195 4.53 7.29 11.29
N ARG A 196 5.76 7.42 11.77
CA ARG A 196 6.72 8.38 11.23
C ARG A 196 7.12 7.99 9.81
N GLY A 197 6.90 8.87 8.85
CA GLY A 197 7.31 8.67 7.45
C GLY A 197 8.81 8.73 7.19
N ASP A 198 9.60 9.19 8.16
CA ASP A 198 11.02 9.53 8.00
C ASP A 198 11.97 8.77 8.95
N LEU A 199 11.50 7.68 9.57
CA LEU A 199 12.29 6.95 10.56
C LEU A 199 13.52 6.26 9.92
N TYR A 200 13.34 5.69 8.73
CA TYR A 200 14.37 5.02 7.95
C TYR A 200 14.50 5.64 6.57
N SER A 201 15.74 5.86 6.14
CA SER A 201 16.06 6.19 4.76
C SER A 201 15.94 4.97 3.86
N ILE A 202 15.78 5.18 2.55
CA ILE A 202 15.76 4.09 1.57
C ILE A 202 17.01 3.18 1.64
N GLY A 203 18.17 3.75 1.99
CA GLY A 203 19.42 2.99 2.12
C GLY A 203 19.40 2.06 3.32
N GLU A 204 18.90 2.53 4.46
CA GLU A 204 18.74 1.72 5.66
C GLU A 204 17.73 0.59 5.43
N ILE A 205 16.61 0.88 4.76
CA ILE A 205 15.59 -0.13 4.41
C ILE A 205 16.18 -1.21 3.50
N ALA A 206 16.94 -0.82 2.48
CA ALA A 206 17.61 -1.77 1.60
C ALA A 206 18.64 -2.64 2.35
N GLU A 207 19.46 -2.04 3.23
CA GLU A 207 20.46 -2.74 4.03
C GLU A 207 19.82 -3.73 5.02
N MET A 208 18.69 -3.36 5.64
CA MET A 208 17.91 -4.25 6.49
C MET A 208 17.47 -5.50 5.72
N LEU A 209 16.91 -5.31 4.51
CA LEU A 209 16.45 -6.41 3.66
C LEU A 209 17.60 -7.31 3.19
N ASP A 210 18.77 -6.74 2.89
CA ASP A 210 19.96 -7.51 2.47
C ASP A 210 20.55 -8.32 3.63
N THR A 211 20.67 -7.71 4.82
CA THR A 211 21.25 -8.35 6.01
C THR A 211 20.41 -9.53 6.48
N GLU A 212 19.09 -9.37 6.50
CA GLU A 212 18.17 -10.45 6.88
C GLU A 212 18.15 -11.58 5.84
N GLN A 213 18.26 -11.25 4.55
CA GLN A 213 18.36 -12.26 3.50
C GLN A 213 19.64 -13.10 3.66
N ALA A 214 20.76 -12.46 3.98
CA ALA A 214 22.03 -13.14 4.25
C ALA A 214 21.92 -14.07 5.47
N ALA A 215 21.24 -13.64 6.53
CA ALA A 215 21.02 -14.45 7.74
C ALA A 215 20.15 -15.70 7.49
N ARG A 216 19.26 -15.68 6.49
CA ARG A 216 18.43 -16.83 6.10
C ARG A 216 19.17 -17.87 5.24
N CYS A 217 20.22 -17.46 4.55
CA CYS A 217 21.01 -18.32 3.66
C CYS A 217 22.24 -18.95 4.35
N ALA A 218 22.51 -18.60 5.61
CA ALA A 218 23.59 -19.12 6.44
C ALA A 218 23.12 -20.27 7.34
#